data_AF-A0A2T8KJU0-F1
#
_entry.id   AF-A0A2T8KJU0-F1
#
_cell.length_a   1.000
_cell.length_b   1.000
_cell.length_c   1.000
_cell.angle_alpha   90.00
_cell.angle_beta   90.00
_cell.angle_gamma   90.00
#
_symmetry.space_group_name_H-M   'P 1'
#
loop_
_entity.id
_entity.type
_entity.pdbx_description
1 polymer ?
#
loop_
_entity_poly.entity_id
_entity_poly.type
_entity_poly.pdbx_seq_one_letter_code
_entity_poly.pdbx_strand_id
1 'polypeptide(L)'
;MDIPFLNTYLDSLGTPNFRTGVNFAQAGCSVTPANPTSVSPFSFGLQIKQFFAFKNKVTKLLSKGDMYRRYIPQEDYFSEGLYMFDIGQNDLAGQFYSKTEDQVIASIPTILLEFETGLKELYAQGARKFWIHNTGPLGCLPQNIALFGKDPTLLDELHCVARHNRAAKLFNLQLHALCTKLRGEFSGASITYVDIHTIKYSLIANYSRYAL
;
A
#
# COMPACT_ATOMS: atom_id res chain seq x y z
N MET A 1 -4.83 8.97 21.25
CA MET A 1 -5.29 9.62 20.00
C MET A 1 -6.73 9.17 19.79
N ASP A 2 -7.70 10.06 20.02
CA ASP A 2 -9.14 9.77 19.84
C ASP A 2 -9.58 10.07 18.39
N ILE A 3 -8.99 9.37 17.43
CA ILE A 3 -9.39 9.46 16.02
C ILE A 3 -10.19 8.20 15.69
N PRO A 4 -11.44 8.31 15.18
CA PRO A 4 -12.23 7.13 14.83
C PRO A 4 -11.60 6.35 13.68
N PHE A 5 -11.78 5.03 13.67
CA PHE A 5 -11.37 4.20 12.54
C PHE A 5 -12.04 4.64 11.23
N LEU A 6 -11.33 4.47 10.12
CA LEU A 6 -11.88 4.74 8.79
C LEU A 6 -12.95 3.72 8.44
N ASN A 7 -14.08 4.20 7.92
CA ASN A 7 -15.12 3.34 7.37
C ASN A 7 -14.61 2.67 6.09
N THR A 8 -14.92 1.38 5.92
CA THR A 8 -14.61 0.66 4.68
C THR A 8 -15.50 1.19 3.55
N TYR A 9 -14.97 1.24 2.33
CA TYR A 9 -15.73 1.76 1.18
C TYR A 9 -17.04 1.00 0.91
N LEU A 10 -17.10 -0.30 1.25
CA LEU A 10 -18.27 -1.16 1.06
C LEU A 10 -19.22 -1.19 2.27
N ASP A 11 -18.96 -0.39 3.31
CA ASP A 11 -19.80 -0.41 4.49
C ASP A 11 -21.23 0.04 4.15
N SER A 12 -22.18 -0.86 4.42
CA SER A 12 -23.59 -0.73 4.03
C SER A 12 -24.56 -0.76 5.21
N LEU A 13 -24.07 -1.05 6.43
CA LEU A 13 -24.89 -1.15 7.63
C LEU A 13 -24.75 0.12 8.48
N GLY A 14 -25.63 1.10 8.25
CA GLY A 14 -25.74 2.31 9.07
C GLY A 14 -25.75 3.61 8.25
N THR A 15 -25.40 4.74 8.90
CA THR A 15 -25.08 6.00 8.22
C THR A 15 -23.56 6.18 8.23
N PRO A 16 -22.80 5.43 7.41
CA PRO A 16 -21.35 5.53 7.41
C PRO A 16 -20.93 6.98 7.14
N ASN A 17 -20.08 7.50 8.03
CA ASN A 17 -19.58 8.86 7.94
C ASN A 17 -18.18 8.83 7.33
N PHE A 18 -18.07 9.25 6.08
CA PHE A 18 -16.81 9.30 5.33
C PHE A 18 -16.12 10.66 5.41
N ARG A 19 -16.61 11.58 6.26
CA ARG A 19 -16.05 12.94 6.39
C ARG A 19 -14.60 12.93 6.84
N THR A 20 -14.20 11.97 7.65
CA THR A 20 -12.82 11.83 8.17
C THR A 20 -11.94 10.91 7.32
N GLY A 21 -12.51 10.24 6.31
CA GLY A 21 -11.80 9.38 5.39
C GLY A 21 -12.56 8.11 5.05
N VAL A 22 -11.93 7.29 4.21
CA VAL A 22 -12.49 6.04 3.67
C VAL A 22 -11.34 5.06 3.42
N ASN A 23 -11.56 3.78 3.71
CA ASN A 23 -10.59 2.72 3.50
C ASN A 23 -10.94 1.86 2.28
N PHE A 24 -10.04 1.81 1.30
CA PHE A 24 -10.11 0.96 0.10
C PHE A 24 -9.13 -0.22 0.15
N ALA A 25 -8.32 -0.34 1.20
CA ALA A 25 -7.35 -1.41 1.34
C ALA A 25 -8.07 -2.76 1.45
N GLN A 26 -7.51 -3.75 0.79
CA GLN A 26 -8.00 -5.12 0.82
C GLN A 26 -6.88 -6.09 1.19
N ALA A 27 -7.16 -7.01 2.11
CA ALA A 27 -6.21 -8.05 2.47
C ALA A 27 -5.79 -8.87 1.24
N GLY A 28 -4.49 -9.17 1.15
CA GLY A 28 -3.91 -9.96 0.05
C GLY A 28 -3.87 -9.28 -1.31
N CYS A 29 -4.26 -8.00 -1.43
CA CYS A 29 -4.21 -7.28 -2.71
C CYS A 29 -2.77 -7.11 -3.21
N SER A 30 -2.63 -7.08 -4.53
CA SER A 30 -1.37 -6.80 -5.23
C SER A 30 -1.44 -5.45 -5.94
N VAL A 31 -0.28 -4.88 -6.27
CA VAL A 31 -0.23 -3.76 -7.21
C VAL A 31 -0.66 -4.24 -8.59
N THR A 32 -0.06 -5.33 -9.06
CA THR A 32 -0.33 -5.87 -10.39
C THR A 32 -1.75 -6.44 -10.50
N PRO A 33 -2.33 -6.48 -11.71
CA PRO A 33 -3.62 -7.13 -11.95
C PRO A 33 -3.66 -8.57 -11.42
N ALA A 34 -4.77 -8.94 -10.80
CA ALA A 34 -4.99 -10.30 -10.35
C ALA A 34 -5.09 -11.27 -11.54
N ASN A 35 -4.60 -12.48 -11.32
CA ASN A 35 -4.66 -13.61 -12.24
C ASN A 35 -5.28 -14.83 -11.50
N PRO A 36 -5.54 -15.96 -12.18
CA PRO A 36 -6.19 -17.12 -11.56
C PRO A 36 -5.46 -17.73 -10.35
N THR A 37 -4.17 -17.44 -10.15
CA THR A 37 -3.38 -17.93 -9.01
C THR A 37 -3.18 -16.88 -7.92
N SER A 38 -3.80 -15.71 -8.06
CA SER A 38 -3.70 -14.62 -7.09
C SER A 38 -4.51 -14.92 -5.83
N VAL A 39 -3.93 -14.62 -4.67
CA VAL A 39 -4.58 -14.80 -3.35
C VAL A 39 -5.81 -13.91 -3.20
N SER A 40 -5.81 -12.73 -3.84
CA SER A 40 -6.90 -11.78 -3.82
C SER A 40 -7.24 -11.35 -5.25
N PRO A 41 -8.53 -11.23 -5.61
CA PRO A 41 -8.93 -10.68 -6.90
C PRO A 41 -8.76 -9.15 -6.97
N PHE A 42 -8.40 -8.49 -5.86
CA PHE A 42 -8.28 -7.05 -5.77
C PHE A 42 -6.86 -6.60 -6.10
N SER A 43 -6.72 -5.76 -7.12
CA SER A 43 -5.48 -5.08 -7.47
C SER A 43 -5.52 -3.59 -7.08
N PHE A 44 -4.37 -2.93 -7.13
CA PHE A 44 -4.29 -1.48 -6.96
C PHE A 44 -5.17 -0.72 -7.94
N GLY A 45 -5.15 -1.12 -9.22
CA GLY A 45 -6.03 -0.53 -10.24
C GLY A 45 -7.52 -0.69 -9.91
N LEU A 46 -7.93 -1.79 -9.25
CA LEU A 46 -9.32 -1.94 -8.80
C LEU A 46 -9.63 -1.01 -7.62
N GLN A 47 -8.70 -0.84 -6.67
CA GLN A 47 -8.87 0.10 -5.55
C GLN A 47 -8.99 1.55 -6.04
N ILE A 48 -8.24 1.93 -7.07
CA ILE A 48 -8.37 3.25 -7.71
C ILE A 48 -9.74 3.42 -8.36
N LYS A 49 -10.23 2.40 -9.10
CA LYS A 49 -11.59 2.44 -9.67
C LYS A 49 -12.66 2.56 -8.60
N GLN A 50 -12.50 1.91 -7.46
CA GLN A 50 -13.39 2.05 -6.30
C GLN A 50 -13.35 3.48 -5.75
N PHE A 51 -12.16 4.08 -5.64
CA PHE A 51 -12.02 5.48 -5.25
C PHE A 51 -12.69 6.44 -6.25
N PHE A 52 -12.57 6.21 -7.55
CA PHE A 52 -13.26 7.05 -8.55
C PHE A 52 -14.78 6.91 -8.47
N ALA A 53 -15.28 5.69 -8.29
CA ALA A 53 -16.70 5.45 -8.06
C ALA A 53 -17.19 6.17 -6.79
N PHE A 54 -16.41 6.10 -5.70
CA PHE A 54 -16.67 6.83 -4.47
C PHE A 54 -16.75 8.34 -4.70
N LYS A 55 -15.70 8.93 -5.28
CA LYS A 55 -15.60 10.37 -5.54
C LYS A 55 -16.77 10.85 -6.40
N ASN A 56 -17.08 10.14 -7.49
CA ASN A 56 -18.21 10.47 -8.36
C ASN A 56 -19.55 10.44 -7.61
N LYS A 57 -19.74 9.44 -6.73
CA LYS A 57 -20.95 9.35 -5.89
C LYS A 57 -21.03 10.51 -4.90
N VAL A 58 -19.92 10.88 -4.26
CA VAL A 58 -19.84 12.04 -3.35
C VAL A 58 -20.21 13.32 -4.09
N THR A 59 -19.58 13.62 -5.23
CA THR A 59 -19.86 14.83 -6.02
C THR A 59 -21.34 14.90 -6.44
N LYS A 60 -21.91 13.77 -6.87
CA LYS A 60 -23.34 13.68 -7.23
C LYS A 60 -24.28 13.89 -6.04
N LEU A 61 -23.88 13.52 -4.83
CA LEU A 61 -24.68 13.75 -3.62
C LEU A 61 -24.57 15.19 -3.15
N LEU A 62 -23.39 15.80 -3.22
CA LEU A 62 -23.17 17.21 -2.88
C LEU A 62 -23.98 18.14 -3.79
N SER A 63 -24.13 17.82 -5.08
CA SER A 63 -24.93 18.62 -6.02
C SER A 63 -26.44 18.57 -5.76
N LYS A 64 -26.92 17.63 -4.93
CA LYS A 64 -28.33 17.50 -4.54
C LYS A 64 -28.70 18.31 -3.29
N GLY A 65 -27.74 19.01 -2.68
CA GLY A 65 -27.96 19.88 -1.52
C GLY A 65 -27.33 19.40 -0.21
N ASP A 66 -27.61 20.11 0.87
CA ASP A 66 -26.82 20.06 2.11
C ASP A 66 -27.03 18.83 2.97
N MET A 67 -28.08 18.04 2.73
CA MET A 67 -28.48 16.90 3.57
C MET A 67 -27.34 15.92 3.84
N TYR A 68 -26.46 15.72 2.85
CA TYR A 68 -25.38 14.74 2.91
C TYR A 68 -24.06 15.31 3.43
N ARG A 69 -23.89 16.64 3.50
CA ARG A 69 -22.62 17.31 3.86
C ARG A 69 -22.06 16.89 5.23
N ARG A 70 -22.92 16.43 6.13
CA ARG A 70 -22.53 15.91 7.46
C ARG A 70 -21.93 14.50 7.44
N TYR A 71 -22.07 13.76 6.34
CA TYR A 71 -21.68 12.34 6.22
C TYR A 71 -20.62 12.06 5.15
N ILE A 72 -20.40 12.97 4.20
CA ILE A 72 -19.47 12.76 3.07
C ILE A 72 -18.43 13.89 3.01
N PRO A 73 -17.24 13.63 2.44
CA PRO A 73 -16.23 14.67 2.28
C PRO A 73 -16.72 15.81 1.37
N GLN A 74 -16.25 17.02 1.62
CA GLN A 74 -16.45 18.15 0.70
C GLN A 74 -15.53 18.00 -0.52
N GLU A 75 -15.74 18.78 -1.57
CA GLU A 75 -15.00 18.62 -2.83
C GLU A 75 -13.51 18.95 -2.69
N ASP A 76 -13.17 19.96 -1.89
CA ASP A 76 -11.80 20.35 -1.54
C ASP A 76 -11.05 19.28 -0.72
N TYR A 77 -11.77 18.38 -0.05
CA TYR A 77 -11.13 17.31 0.72
C TYR A 77 -10.37 16.31 -0.17
N PHE A 78 -10.71 16.21 -1.47
CA PHE A 78 -9.97 15.37 -2.39
C PHE A 78 -8.56 15.90 -2.71
N SER A 79 -8.34 17.22 -2.59
CA SER A 79 -6.98 17.79 -2.66
C SER A 79 -6.30 17.89 -1.31
N GLU A 80 -7.07 18.09 -0.23
CA GLU A 80 -6.53 18.25 1.11
C GLU A 80 -6.27 16.92 1.86
N GLY A 81 -6.92 15.84 1.42
CA GLY A 81 -6.85 14.52 2.03
C GLY A 81 -5.47 13.87 1.90
N LEU A 82 -5.16 13.01 2.88
CA LEU A 82 -3.94 12.21 2.91
C LEU A 82 -4.19 10.82 2.30
N TYR A 83 -3.47 10.51 1.23
CA TYR A 83 -3.55 9.26 0.50
C TYR A 83 -2.44 8.33 0.97
N MET A 84 -2.80 7.30 1.75
CA MET A 84 -1.85 6.35 2.34
C MET A 84 -1.79 5.04 1.56
N PHE A 85 -0.59 4.51 1.33
CA PHE A 85 -0.36 3.25 0.60
C PHE A 85 0.59 2.35 1.36
N ASP A 86 0.16 1.10 1.58
CA ASP A 86 0.99 -0.03 2.03
C ASP A 86 0.64 -1.22 1.11
N ILE A 87 1.39 -1.34 0.01
CA ILE A 87 1.11 -2.28 -1.08
C ILE A 87 2.41 -2.66 -1.79
N GLY A 88 2.42 -3.81 -2.48
CA GLY A 88 3.61 -4.35 -3.18
C GLY A 88 4.24 -5.54 -2.48
N GLN A 89 4.08 -5.66 -1.15
CA GLN A 89 4.67 -6.80 -0.43
C GLN A 89 4.03 -8.15 -0.83
N ASN A 90 2.73 -8.16 -1.11
CA ASN A 90 2.04 -9.36 -1.60
C ASN A 90 2.50 -9.76 -3.01
N ASP A 91 2.82 -8.79 -3.88
CA ASP A 91 3.37 -9.03 -5.21
C ASP A 91 4.71 -9.80 -5.12
N LEU A 92 5.55 -9.47 -4.14
CA LEU A 92 6.80 -10.18 -3.89
C LEU A 92 6.55 -11.54 -3.22
N ALA A 93 5.77 -11.55 -2.12
CA ALA A 93 5.52 -12.74 -1.32
C ALA A 93 4.88 -13.87 -2.13
N GLY A 94 3.86 -13.56 -2.93
CA GLY A 94 3.15 -14.54 -3.75
C GLY A 94 4.05 -15.18 -4.81
N GLN A 95 5.03 -14.45 -5.34
CA GLN A 95 5.94 -14.98 -6.37
C GLN A 95 6.96 -15.98 -5.82
N PHE A 96 7.42 -15.82 -4.56
CA PHE A 96 8.39 -16.72 -3.96
C PHE A 96 7.91 -18.18 -3.79
N TYR A 97 6.60 -18.43 -3.90
CA TYR A 97 6.03 -19.78 -3.90
C TYR A 97 6.42 -20.62 -5.13
N SER A 98 6.75 -19.98 -6.26
CA SER A 98 7.06 -20.69 -7.50
C SER A 98 8.23 -20.11 -8.30
N LYS A 99 8.80 -18.98 -7.89
CA LYS A 99 9.88 -18.28 -8.59
C LYS A 99 11.17 -18.22 -7.79
N THR A 100 12.29 -18.11 -8.50
CA THR A 100 13.62 -17.84 -7.94
C THR A 100 13.74 -16.37 -7.51
N GLU A 101 14.74 -16.06 -6.68
CA GLU A 101 15.03 -14.67 -6.26
C GLU A 101 15.19 -13.72 -7.47
N ASP A 102 15.98 -14.12 -8.48
CA ASP A 102 16.21 -13.32 -9.68
C ASP A 102 14.93 -13.04 -10.45
N GLN A 103 14.04 -14.04 -10.57
CA GLN A 103 12.74 -13.88 -11.23
C GLN A 103 11.81 -12.94 -10.45
N VAL A 104 11.83 -12.97 -9.11
CA VAL A 104 11.09 -12.01 -8.28
C VAL A 104 11.65 -10.61 -8.48
N ILE A 105 12.98 -10.44 -8.42
CA ILE A 105 13.63 -9.14 -8.61
C ILE A 105 13.34 -8.57 -10.00
N ALA A 106 13.37 -9.41 -11.04
CA ALA A 106 13.06 -9.01 -12.41
C ALA A 106 11.61 -8.50 -12.58
N SER A 107 10.69 -8.84 -11.68
CA SER A 107 9.30 -8.35 -11.73
C SER A 107 9.11 -6.96 -11.11
N ILE A 108 10.05 -6.49 -10.28
CA ILE A 108 9.94 -5.22 -9.53
C ILE A 108 9.65 -4.02 -10.45
N PRO A 109 10.33 -3.83 -11.60
CA PRO A 109 10.06 -2.69 -12.47
C PRO A 109 8.60 -2.66 -12.97
N THR A 110 8.03 -3.81 -13.30
CA THR A 110 6.63 -3.90 -13.73
C THR A 110 5.67 -3.56 -12.60
N ILE A 111 5.92 -4.05 -11.38
CA ILE A 111 5.11 -3.71 -10.19
C ILE A 111 5.14 -2.20 -9.96
N LEU A 112 6.32 -1.57 -10.01
CA LEU A 112 6.47 -0.14 -9.79
C LEU A 112 5.89 0.72 -10.92
N LEU A 113 5.89 0.23 -12.17
CA LEU A 113 5.24 0.92 -13.29
C LEU A 113 3.72 0.98 -13.11
N GLU A 114 3.10 -0.13 -12.69
CA GLU A 114 1.68 -0.17 -12.37
C GLU A 114 1.34 0.75 -11.18
N PHE A 115 2.19 0.77 -10.15
CA PHE A 115 2.04 1.68 -9.01
C PHE A 115 2.16 3.15 -9.44
N GLU A 116 3.18 3.48 -10.25
CA GLU A 116 3.38 4.82 -10.80
C GLU A 116 2.15 5.29 -11.60
N THR A 117 1.63 4.41 -12.47
CA THR A 117 0.45 4.68 -13.29
C THR A 117 -0.74 5.04 -12.41
N GLY A 118 -1.02 4.24 -11.38
CA GLY A 118 -2.12 4.52 -10.48
C GLY A 118 -1.94 5.78 -9.64
N LEU A 119 -0.72 6.10 -9.19
CA LEU A 119 -0.43 7.37 -8.52
C LEU A 119 -0.67 8.58 -9.44
N LYS A 120 -0.33 8.46 -10.72
CA LYS A 120 -0.61 9.48 -11.76
C LYS A 120 -2.10 9.68 -11.96
N GLU A 121 -2.89 8.61 -12.00
CA GLU A 121 -4.35 8.70 -12.10
C GLU A 121 -4.97 9.39 -10.87
N LEU A 122 -4.51 9.06 -9.65
CA LEU A 122 -4.96 9.72 -8.42
C LEU A 122 -4.60 11.21 -8.39
N TYR A 123 -3.37 11.55 -8.81
CA TYR A 123 -2.92 12.94 -8.93
C TYR A 123 -3.75 13.73 -9.95
N ALA A 124 -4.06 13.14 -11.11
CA ALA A 124 -4.96 13.72 -12.11
C ALA A 124 -6.38 13.91 -11.55
N GLN A 125 -6.79 13.10 -10.58
CA GLN A 125 -8.04 13.22 -9.84
C GLN A 125 -7.96 14.12 -8.60
N GLY A 126 -6.93 14.95 -8.49
CA GLY A 126 -6.84 16.00 -7.47
C GLY A 126 -6.09 15.60 -6.20
N ALA A 127 -5.63 14.36 -6.04
CA ALA A 127 -4.83 13.96 -4.89
C ALA A 127 -3.52 14.77 -4.84
N ARG A 128 -3.17 15.31 -3.67
CA ARG A 128 -1.94 16.12 -3.48
C ARG A 128 -1.04 15.68 -2.33
N LYS A 129 -1.52 14.90 -1.35
CA LYS A 129 -0.71 14.47 -0.20
C LYS A 129 -0.60 12.95 -0.21
N PHE A 130 0.56 12.43 -0.61
CA PHE A 130 0.82 11.00 -0.72
C PHE A 130 1.72 10.55 0.43
N TRP A 131 1.35 9.45 1.08
CA TRP A 131 2.09 8.81 2.16
C TRP A 131 2.32 7.35 1.78
N ILE A 132 3.54 7.05 1.36
CA ILE A 132 3.88 5.78 0.71
C ILE A 132 4.80 5.00 1.64
N HIS A 133 4.30 3.89 2.16
CA HIS A 133 5.11 2.92 2.87
C HIS A 133 5.92 2.09 1.88
N ASN A 134 7.18 1.82 2.23
CA ASN A 134 7.91 0.73 1.60
C ASN A 134 7.48 -0.62 2.19
N THR A 135 7.93 -1.71 1.58
CA THR A 135 7.64 -3.06 2.10
C THR A 135 8.39 -3.32 3.40
N GLY A 136 7.81 -4.12 4.30
CA GLY A 136 8.48 -4.57 5.51
C GLY A 136 9.59 -5.59 5.24
N PRO A 137 10.28 -6.07 6.29
CA PRO A 137 11.26 -7.14 6.15
C PRO A 137 10.56 -8.47 5.83
N LEU A 138 10.31 -8.70 4.54
CA LEU A 138 9.50 -9.80 4.02
C LEU A 138 9.99 -11.17 4.51
N GLY A 139 11.31 -11.37 4.60
CA GLY A 139 11.90 -12.62 5.07
C GLY A 139 11.66 -12.90 6.55
N CYS A 140 11.30 -11.87 7.33
CA CYS A 140 11.02 -12.00 8.76
C CYS A 140 9.56 -12.31 9.08
N LEU A 141 8.68 -12.40 8.07
CA LEU A 141 7.30 -12.80 8.30
C LEU A 141 7.27 -14.23 8.84
N PRO A 142 6.53 -14.52 9.95
CA PRO A 142 6.47 -15.86 10.51
C PRO A 142 6.07 -16.94 9.50
N GLN A 143 5.14 -16.62 8.59
CA GLN A 143 4.76 -17.51 7.49
C GLN A 143 5.94 -17.84 6.57
N ASN A 144 6.74 -16.84 6.18
CA ASN A 144 7.88 -17.05 5.28
C ASN A 144 8.99 -17.83 5.97
N ILE A 145 9.26 -17.58 7.25
CA ILE A 145 10.19 -18.38 8.05
C ILE A 145 9.72 -19.84 8.11
N ALA A 146 8.44 -20.06 8.42
CA ALA A 146 7.87 -21.40 8.53
C ALA A 146 7.94 -22.20 7.23
N LEU A 147 7.78 -21.55 6.06
CA LEU A 147 7.76 -22.21 4.76
C LEU A 147 9.13 -22.30 4.09
N PHE A 148 9.91 -21.23 4.13
CA PHE A 148 11.15 -21.08 3.36
C PHE A 148 12.42 -21.06 4.22
N GLY A 149 12.29 -20.96 5.54
CA GLY A 149 13.40 -20.90 6.49
C GLY A 149 13.85 -22.26 7.02
N LYS A 150 13.69 -23.34 6.25
CA LYS A 150 14.05 -24.71 6.68
C LYS A 150 15.56 -24.98 6.66
N ASP A 151 16.29 -24.27 5.80
CA ASP A 151 17.74 -24.35 5.72
C ASP A 151 18.35 -23.15 6.49
N PRO A 152 19.04 -23.40 7.62
CA PRO A 152 19.66 -22.33 8.41
C PRO A 152 20.71 -21.52 7.63
N THR A 153 21.32 -22.08 6.59
CA THR A 153 22.33 -21.39 5.77
C THR A 153 21.73 -20.29 4.89
N LEU A 154 20.40 -20.31 4.70
CA LEU A 154 19.65 -19.33 3.93
C LEU A 154 19.02 -18.22 4.78
N LEU A 155 19.28 -18.23 6.09
CA LEU A 155 18.79 -17.24 7.03
C LEU A 155 19.82 -16.13 7.28
N ASP A 156 19.34 -14.92 7.57
CA ASP A 156 20.17 -13.84 8.08
C ASP A 156 20.40 -13.95 9.60
N GLU A 157 21.13 -12.99 10.16
CA GLU A 157 21.50 -12.94 11.59
C GLU A 157 20.30 -12.87 12.55
N LEU A 158 19.12 -12.48 12.06
CA LEU A 158 17.87 -12.45 12.83
C LEU A 158 16.98 -13.66 12.54
N HIS A 159 17.53 -14.69 11.91
CA HIS A 159 16.80 -15.89 11.46
C HIS A 159 15.69 -15.61 10.44
N CYS A 160 15.79 -14.51 9.71
CA CYS A 160 14.87 -14.19 8.62
C CYS A 160 15.34 -14.78 7.29
N VAL A 161 14.43 -15.09 6.38
CA VAL A 161 14.76 -15.65 5.06
C VAL A 161 15.47 -14.61 4.20
N ALA A 162 16.79 -14.76 4.01
CA ALA A 162 17.64 -13.71 3.47
C ALA A 162 17.27 -13.28 2.04
N ARG A 163 16.94 -14.25 1.16
CA ARG A 163 16.52 -13.96 -0.23
C ARG A 163 15.26 -13.10 -0.34
N HIS A 164 14.33 -13.26 0.61
CA HIS A 164 13.10 -12.47 0.64
C HIS A 164 13.39 -11.03 1.09
N ASN A 165 14.24 -10.86 2.11
CA ASN A 165 14.69 -9.55 2.57
C ASN A 165 15.50 -8.81 1.50
N ARG A 166 16.33 -9.50 0.69
CA ARG A 166 17.04 -8.87 -0.44
C ARG A 166 16.08 -8.34 -1.51
N ALA A 167 15.09 -9.12 -1.93
CA ALA A 167 14.08 -8.66 -2.88
C ALA A 167 13.27 -7.48 -2.33
N ALA A 168 12.86 -7.52 -1.04
CA ALA A 168 12.19 -6.40 -0.38
C ALA A 168 13.06 -5.13 -0.36
N LYS A 169 14.35 -5.24 0.00
CA LYS A 169 15.29 -4.11 -0.01
C LYS A 169 15.47 -3.52 -1.42
N LEU A 170 15.58 -4.36 -2.45
CA LEU A 170 15.67 -3.90 -3.84
C LEU A 170 14.38 -3.21 -4.32
N PHE A 171 13.22 -3.74 -3.96
CA PHE A 171 11.95 -3.09 -4.22
C PHE A 171 11.88 -1.71 -3.54
N ASN A 172 12.25 -1.65 -2.27
CA ASN A 172 12.24 -0.41 -1.48
C ASN A 172 13.20 0.64 -2.03
N LEU A 173 14.39 0.23 -2.52
CA LEU A 173 15.34 1.12 -3.19
C LEU A 173 14.73 1.74 -4.46
N GLN A 174 14.11 0.93 -5.31
CA GLN A 174 13.50 1.42 -6.55
C GLN A 174 12.23 2.25 -6.27
N LEU A 175 11.43 1.88 -5.25
CA LEU A 175 10.29 2.67 -4.80
C LEU A 175 10.71 4.05 -4.28
N HIS A 176 11.81 4.13 -3.54
CA HIS A 176 12.35 5.40 -3.07
C HIS A 176 12.78 6.30 -4.24
N ALA A 177 13.42 5.72 -5.27
CA ALA A 177 13.76 6.43 -6.51
C ALA A 177 12.50 6.91 -7.25
N LEU A 178 11.46 6.07 -7.35
CA LEU A 178 10.17 6.45 -7.92
C LEU A 178 9.52 7.61 -7.15
N CYS A 179 9.51 7.56 -5.81
CA CYS A 179 8.98 8.66 -5.00
C CYS A 179 9.76 9.96 -5.27
N THR A 180 11.08 9.88 -5.41
CA THR A 180 11.92 11.04 -5.75
C THR A 180 11.58 11.62 -7.12
N LYS A 181 11.43 10.76 -8.14
CA LYS A 181 10.96 11.14 -9.48
C LYS A 181 9.60 11.86 -9.41
N LEU A 182 8.62 11.26 -8.74
CA LEU A 182 7.26 11.80 -8.67
C LEU A 182 7.17 13.13 -7.92
N ARG A 183 8.05 13.39 -6.94
CA ARG A 183 8.15 14.73 -6.32
C ARG A 183 8.51 15.83 -7.32
N GLY A 184 9.31 15.51 -8.33
CA GLY A 184 9.65 16.43 -9.42
C GLY A 184 8.53 16.59 -10.46
N GLU A 185 7.71 15.55 -10.66
CA GLU A 185 6.62 15.55 -11.66
C GLU A 185 5.30 16.12 -11.11
N PHE A 186 4.98 15.92 -9.83
CA PHE A 186 3.70 16.29 -9.23
C PHE A 186 3.72 17.70 -8.63
N SER A 187 3.62 18.71 -9.48
CA SER A 187 3.56 20.12 -9.07
C SER A 187 2.49 20.38 -8.00
N GLY A 188 2.90 20.96 -6.87
CA GLY A 188 2.01 21.28 -5.76
C GLY A 188 1.54 20.06 -4.95
N ALA A 189 2.08 18.87 -5.20
CA ALA A 189 1.90 17.71 -4.34
C ALA A 189 3.05 17.54 -3.34
N SER A 190 2.77 16.84 -2.25
CA SER A 190 3.75 16.33 -1.30
C SER A 190 3.74 14.81 -1.34
N ILE A 191 4.93 14.20 -1.38
CA ILE A 191 5.10 12.75 -1.36
C ILE A 191 6.04 12.39 -0.22
N THR A 192 5.49 11.76 0.81
CA THR A 192 6.25 11.24 1.96
C THR A 192 6.52 9.76 1.73
N TYR A 193 7.80 9.40 1.68
CA TYR A 193 8.23 8.00 1.67
C TYR A 193 8.52 7.59 3.12
N VAL A 194 8.00 6.44 3.54
CA VAL A 194 8.15 5.94 4.91
C VAL A 194 8.87 4.61 4.89
N ASP A 195 10.02 4.57 5.58
CA ASP A 195 10.86 3.39 5.69
C ASP A 195 10.36 2.42 6.78
N ILE A 196 9.21 1.79 6.49
CA ILE A 196 8.61 0.76 7.32
C ILE A 196 9.52 -0.47 7.45
N HIS A 197 10.32 -0.80 6.43
CA HIS A 197 11.31 -1.86 6.50
C HIS A 197 12.23 -1.68 7.69
N THR A 198 12.92 -0.53 7.77
CA THR A 198 13.89 -0.26 8.83
C THR A 198 13.20 -0.19 10.20
N ILE A 199 12.02 0.42 10.30
CA ILE A 199 11.25 0.49 11.55
C ILE A 199 10.92 -0.92 12.06
N LYS A 200 10.33 -1.78 11.21
CA LYS A 200 9.94 -3.14 11.60
C LYS A 200 11.16 -4.03 11.86
N TYR A 201 12.20 -3.93 11.04
CA TYR A 201 13.43 -4.70 11.22
C TYR A 201 14.13 -4.34 12.54
N SER A 202 14.21 -3.05 12.87
CA SER A 202 14.75 -2.58 14.15
C SER A 202 13.93 -3.08 15.34
N LEU A 203 12.61 -3.08 15.23
CA LEU A 203 11.71 -3.64 16.25
C LEU A 203 11.97 -5.13 16.45
N ILE A 204 12.14 -5.91 15.37
CA ILE A 204 12.47 -7.35 15.46
C ILE A 204 13.83 -7.55 16.13
N ALA A 205 14.84 -6.78 15.73
CA ALA A 205 16.18 -6.88 16.31
C ALA A 205 16.24 -6.46 17.79
N ASN A 206 15.35 -5.57 18.23
CA ASN A 206 15.36 -4.97 19.56
C ASN A 206 14.05 -5.18 20.33
N TYR A 207 13.35 -6.30 20.09
CA TYR A 207 12.00 -6.56 20.60
C TYR A 207 11.85 -6.34 22.12
N SER A 208 12.87 -6.74 22.88
CA SER A 208 12.93 -6.56 24.34
C SER A 208 12.85 -5.10 24.81
N ARG A 209 13.28 -4.14 23.99
CA ARG A 209 13.17 -2.69 24.28
C ARG A 209 11.75 -2.16 24.12
N TYR A 210 10.89 -2.88 23.42
CA TYR A 210 9.51 -2.51 23.13
C TYR A 210 8.49 -3.33 23.92
N ALA A 211 8.95 -4.13 24.90
CA ALA A 211 8.11 -5.05 25.68
C ALA A 211 7.32 -6.05 24.81
N LEU A 212 7.92 -6.44 23.68
CA LEU A 212 7.49 -7.55 22.83
C LEU A 212 8.30 -8.80 23.11
#